data_AF-A0A1H7F7L6-F1
#
_entry.id   AF-A0A1H7F7L6-F1
#
_cell.length_a   1.000
_cell.length_b   1.000
_cell.length_c   1.000
_cell.angle_alpha   90.00
_cell.angle_beta   90.00
_cell.angle_gamma   90.00
#
_symmetry.space_group_name_H-M   'P 1'
#
loop_
_entity.id
_entity.type
_entity.pdbx_description
1 polymer ?
#
loop_
_entity_poly.entity_id
_entity_poly.type
_entity_poly.pdbx_seq_one_letter_code
_entity_poly.pdbx_strand_id
1 'polypeptide(L)'
;MKNIALLTMLVALISVGDVFSQAPARREPPKGSLSSGTIDSQFVYLYAISKTQDGFEHVRQANLDRIRQNVADTIKTLTQAIADLKAKDDSQEAQVSAIADSLTQVKDELRSAQQQKDSFSVVGISLQKNTYSLIMWGIVLILAIALILYIYRYNQSHVVTQDIQKAIEELQTEFDQHRKKAMEKEQKLKRQLQDEINKRLG
;
A
#
# COMPACT_ATOMS: atom_id res chain seq x y z
N MET A 1 39.07 -89.01 65.77
CA MET A 1 38.62 -87.67 66.22
C MET A 1 39.70 -86.57 66.14
N LYS A 2 40.98 -86.89 65.93
CA LYS A 2 42.07 -85.89 65.92
C LYS A 2 42.22 -85.13 64.59
N ASN A 3 41.77 -85.72 63.48
CA ASN A 3 41.92 -85.15 62.13
C ASN A 3 40.74 -84.25 61.72
N ILE A 4 39.58 -84.38 62.37
CA ILE A 4 38.39 -83.55 62.12
C ILE A 4 38.54 -82.18 62.80
N ALA A 5 39.14 -82.14 64.00
CA ALA A 5 39.43 -80.91 64.72
C ALA A 5 40.44 -80.00 63.99
N LEU A 6 41.35 -80.59 63.22
CA LEU A 6 42.36 -79.84 62.46
C LEU A 6 41.76 -79.20 61.19
N LEU A 7 40.75 -79.84 60.60
CA LEU A 7 40.05 -79.33 59.42
C LEU A 7 39.07 -78.19 59.79
N THR A 8 38.46 -78.24 60.99
CA THR A 8 37.64 -77.14 61.51
C THR A 8 38.46 -75.91 61.93
N MET A 9 39.73 -76.10 62.32
CA MET A 9 40.63 -75.00 62.68
C MET A 9 41.17 -74.24 61.45
N LEU A 10 41.29 -74.91 60.30
CA LEU A 10 41.73 -74.28 59.04
C LEU A 10 40.63 -73.40 58.41
N VAL A 11 39.36 -73.80 58.52
CA VAL A 11 38.21 -73.02 57.99
C VAL A 11 37.98 -71.74 58.79
N ALA A 12 38.26 -71.75 60.11
CA ALA A 12 38.15 -70.57 60.95
C ALA A 12 39.20 -69.49 60.66
N LEU A 13 40.33 -69.84 60.03
CA LEU A 13 41.42 -68.90 59.74
C LEU A 13 41.18 -68.07 58.46
N ILE A 14 40.26 -68.51 57.58
CA ILE A 14 39.99 -67.84 56.30
C ILE A 14 38.95 -66.72 56.47
N SER A 15 38.08 -66.77 57.49
CA SER A 15 37.01 -65.79 57.72
C SER A 15 37.44 -64.49 58.41
N VAL A 16 38.73 -64.32 58.73
CA VAL A 16 39.25 -63.13 59.45
C VAL A 16 39.92 -62.11 58.50
N GLY A 17 40.04 -62.44 57.21
CA GLY A 17 40.70 -61.59 56.21
C GLY A 17 39.91 -60.35 55.76
N ASP A 18 38.59 -60.31 55.97
CA ASP A 18 37.72 -59.26 55.41
C ASP A 18 37.51 -58.04 56.33
N VAL A 19 38.12 -58.03 57.53
CA VAL A 19 37.87 -56.98 58.54
C VAL A 19 38.87 -55.81 58.46
N PHE A 20 39.91 -55.90 57.64
CA PHE A 20 40.94 -54.85 57.52
C PHE A 20 41.08 -54.29 56.09
N SER A 21 39.97 -53.82 55.52
CA SER A 21 39.98 -52.94 54.35
C SER A 21 39.00 -51.78 54.56
N GLN A 22 39.28 -50.93 55.55
CA GLN A 22 38.72 -49.57 55.55
C GLN A 22 39.56 -48.71 54.61
N ALA A 23 39.12 -48.63 53.35
CA ALA A 23 39.49 -47.51 52.49
C ALA A 23 38.94 -46.21 53.12
N PRO A 24 39.71 -45.12 53.23
CA PRO A 24 39.18 -43.85 53.70
C PRO A 24 38.07 -43.42 52.72
N ALA A 25 36.88 -43.16 53.24
CA ALA A 25 35.77 -42.60 52.48
C ALA A 25 36.23 -41.30 51.79
N ARG A 26 36.56 -41.38 50.49
CA ARG A 26 36.63 -40.20 49.64
C ARG A 26 35.23 -39.62 49.62
N ARG A 27 35.04 -38.53 50.36
CA ARG A 27 33.92 -37.61 50.14
C ARG A 27 33.92 -37.27 48.66
N GLU A 28 32.88 -37.65 47.91
CA GLU A 28 32.68 -37.11 46.57
C GLU A 28 32.73 -35.59 46.66
N PRO A 29 33.47 -34.88 45.77
CA PRO A 29 33.48 -33.43 45.82
C PRO A 29 32.04 -32.93 45.61
N PRO A 30 31.60 -31.89 46.34
CA PRO A 30 30.28 -31.32 46.14
C PRO A 30 30.11 -30.95 44.65
N LYS A 31 28.95 -31.24 44.07
CA LYS A 31 28.62 -30.89 42.67
C LYS A 31 28.72 -29.37 42.49
N GLY A 32 29.87 -28.90 42.01
CA GLY A 32 30.17 -27.48 41.82
C GLY A 32 31.67 -27.24 41.60
N SER A 33 32.05 -26.05 41.16
CA SER A 33 33.44 -25.63 40.97
C SER A 33 33.53 -24.11 41.06
N LEU A 34 34.64 -23.58 41.59
CA LEU A 34 34.91 -22.13 41.64
C LEU A 34 35.23 -21.51 40.28
N SER A 35 35.29 -22.31 39.21
CA SER A 35 35.69 -21.86 37.86
C SER A 35 34.65 -22.13 36.79
N SER A 36 33.52 -22.75 37.13
CA SER A 36 32.51 -23.13 36.15
C SER A 36 31.12 -23.14 36.78
N GLY A 37 30.11 -22.76 36.00
CA GLY A 37 28.73 -22.66 36.44
C GLY A 37 28.32 -21.23 36.79
N THR A 38 27.08 -21.06 37.23
CA THR A 38 26.53 -19.77 37.66
C THR A 38 27.24 -19.25 38.90
N ILE A 39 27.23 -17.94 39.12
CA ILE A 39 27.74 -17.33 40.35
C ILE A 39 27.11 -17.99 41.59
N ASP A 40 25.81 -18.26 41.54
CA ASP A 40 25.09 -19.00 42.59
C ASP A 40 25.71 -20.38 42.88
N SER A 41 25.95 -21.18 41.84
CA SER A 41 26.59 -22.50 42.00
C SER A 41 28.02 -22.42 42.56
N GLN A 42 28.74 -21.33 42.29
CA GLN A 42 30.08 -21.09 42.82
C GLN A 42 30.02 -20.71 44.31
N PHE A 43 29.01 -19.95 44.74
CA PHE A 43 28.76 -19.64 46.16
C PHE A 43 28.32 -20.88 46.95
N VAL A 44 27.43 -21.71 46.40
CA VAL A 44 27.03 -22.98 47.01
C VAL A 44 28.25 -23.90 47.18
N TYR A 45 29.11 -23.97 46.16
CA TYR A 45 30.36 -24.74 46.25
C TYR A 45 31.33 -24.16 47.28
N LEU A 46 31.45 -22.84 47.38
CA LEU A 46 32.27 -22.17 48.39
C LEU A 46 31.86 -22.54 49.82
N TYR A 47 30.55 -22.56 50.07
CA TYR A 47 29.98 -22.97 51.36
C TYR A 47 30.19 -24.46 51.63
N ALA A 48 30.14 -25.30 50.60
CA ALA A 48 30.37 -26.74 50.78
C ALA A 48 31.84 -27.12 51.08
N ILE A 49 32.81 -26.28 50.69
CA ILE A 49 34.24 -26.50 50.93
C ILE A 49 34.80 -25.71 52.13
N SER A 50 33.98 -24.87 52.78
CA SER A 50 34.38 -24.14 53.98
C SER A 50 34.47 -25.07 55.18
N LYS A 51 35.24 -24.64 56.19
CA LYS A 51 35.39 -25.39 57.44
C LYS A 51 34.68 -24.64 58.55
N THR A 52 33.64 -25.23 59.12
CA THR A 52 33.01 -24.74 60.34
C THR A 52 33.92 -25.02 61.54
N GLN A 53 34.29 -23.99 62.29
CA GLN A 53 34.96 -24.11 63.58
C GLN A 53 34.40 -23.06 64.53
N ASP A 54 34.01 -23.48 65.75
CA ASP A 54 33.49 -22.60 66.80
C ASP A 54 32.30 -21.73 66.38
N GLY A 55 31.45 -22.25 65.49
CA GLY A 55 30.28 -21.53 64.94
C GLY A 55 30.60 -20.58 63.78
N PHE A 56 31.87 -20.47 63.37
CA PHE A 56 32.32 -19.64 62.24
C PHE A 56 32.73 -20.49 61.04
N GLU A 57 32.29 -20.09 59.84
CA GLU A 57 32.72 -20.70 58.58
C GLU A 57 34.04 -20.10 58.10
N HIS A 58 35.08 -20.92 58.06
CA HIS A 58 36.39 -20.54 57.56
C HIS A 58 36.48 -20.83 56.06
N VAL A 59 36.66 -19.78 55.28
CA VAL A 59 36.84 -19.84 53.84
C VAL A 59 38.27 -19.45 53.48
N ARG A 60 38.89 -20.17 52.54
CA ARG A 60 40.22 -19.78 52.04
C ARG A 60 40.12 -18.46 51.27
N GLN A 61 41.01 -17.52 51.58
CA GLN A 61 41.07 -16.20 50.92
C GLN A 61 41.18 -16.33 49.39
N ALA A 62 42.00 -17.26 48.88
CA ALA A 62 42.13 -17.52 47.44
C ALA A 62 40.81 -17.89 46.75
N ASN A 63 39.88 -18.55 47.45
CA ASN A 63 38.58 -18.91 46.90
C ASN A 63 37.62 -17.70 46.86
N LEU A 64 37.70 -16.83 47.89
CA LEU A 64 36.97 -15.56 47.92
C LEU A 64 37.45 -14.63 46.80
N ASP A 65 38.76 -14.53 46.59
CA ASP A 65 39.33 -13.72 45.51
C ASP A 65 38.90 -14.21 44.12
N ARG A 66 38.81 -15.53 43.93
CA ARG A 66 38.36 -16.13 42.67
C ARG A 66 36.89 -15.83 42.38
N ILE A 67 36.01 -15.94 43.38
CA ILE A 67 34.60 -15.54 43.22
C ILE A 67 34.47 -14.05 42.98
N ARG A 68 35.24 -13.22 43.69
CA ARG A 68 35.27 -11.77 43.48
C ARG A 68 35.65 -11.42 42.04
N GLN A 69 36.65 -12.09 41.47
CA GLN A 69 37.04 -11.93 40.06
C GLN A 69 35.91 -12.36 39.12
N ASN A 70 35.34 -13.55 39.30
CA ASN A 70 34.26 -14.05 38.45
C ASN A 70 33.01 -13.15 38.47
N VAL A 71 32.66 -12.60 39.65
CA VAL A 71 31.56 -11.64 39.81
C VAL A 71 31.89 -10.33 39.09
N ALA A 72 33.11 -9.79 39.26
CA ALA A 72 33.54 -8.58 38.58
C ALA A 72 33.53 -8.74 37.05
N ASP A 73 33.99 -9.89 36.54
CA ASP A 73 33.97 -10.21 35.12
C ASP A 73 32.53 -10.31 34.59
N THR A 74 31.63 -10.93 35.36
CA THR A 74 30.20 -11.02 35.00
C THR A 74 29.54 -9.65 34.98
N ILE A 75 29.83 -8.77 35.95
CA ILE A 75 29.32 -7.40 35.96
C ILE A 75 29.84 -6.63 34.75
N LYS A 76 31.12 -6.79 34.42
CA LYS A 76 31.74 -6.14 33.26
C LYS A 76 31.11 -6.59 31.95
N THR A 77 30.89 -7.89 31.76
CA THR A 77 30.24 -8.42 30.54
C THR A 77 28.79 -7.99 30.44
N LEU A 78 28.03 -7.97 31.55
CA LEU A 78 26.67 -7.43 31.58
C LEU A 78 26.65 -5.93 31.25
N THR A 79 27.58 -5.15 31.79
CA THR A 79 27.67 -3.71 31.50
C THR A 79 27.99 -3.46 30.04
N GLN A 80 28.89 -4.25 29.45
CA GLN A 80 29.19 -4.20 28.01
C GLN A 80 27.97 -4.57 27.17
N ALA A 81 27.27 -5.66 27.51
CA ALA A 81 26.06 -6.06 26.80
C ALA A 81 24.95 -5.00 26.86
N ILE A 82 24.79 -4.31 28.01
CA ILE A 82 23.85 -3.20 28.16
C ILE A 82 24.27 -2.01 27.28
N ALA A 83 25.56 -1.69 27.22
CA ALA A 83 26.06 -0.62 26.36
C ALA A 83 25.84 -0.93 24.87
N ASP A 84 26.12 -2.16 24.45
CA ASP A 84 25.90 -2.63 23.07
C ASP A 84 24.41 -2.62 22.71
N LEU A 85 23.55 -3.05 23.63
CA LEU A 85 22.10 -3.07 23.41
C LEU A 85 21.55 -1.64 23.30
N LYS A 86 22.04 -0.70 24.13
CA LYS A 86 21.68 0.71 24.05
C LYS A 86 22.14 1.34 22.73
N ALA A 87 23.38 1.07 22.29
CA ALA A 87 23.87 1.55 21.00
C ALA A 87 23.03 1.01 19.82
N LYS A 88 22.54 -0.24 19.93
CA LYS A 88 21.63 -0.82 18.95
C LYS A 88 20.25 -0.18 18.97
N ASP A 89 19.73 0.14 20.15
CA ASP A 89 18.44 0.84 20.34
C ASP A 89 18.49 2.24 19.73
N ASP A 90 19.55 3.02 20.04
CA ASP A 90 19.79 4.35 19.47
C ASP A 90 19.90 4.27 17.92
N SER A 91 20.56 3.23 17.39
CA SER A 91 20.66 2.99 15.94
C SER A 91 19.31 2.63 15.31
N GLN A 92 18.48 1.85 16.01
CA GLN A 92 17.13 1.51 15.54
C GLN A 92 16.21 2.72 15.55
N GLU A 93 16.27 3.55 16.59
CA GLU A 93 15.51 4.81 16.67
C GLU A 93 15.87 5.75 15.51
N ALA A 94 17.17 5.89 15.21
CA ALA A 94 17.64 6.67 14.06
C ALA A 94 17.13 6.12 12.72
N GLN A 95 17.11 4.79 12.54
CA GLN A 95 16.56 4.16 11.34
C GLN A 95 15.04 4.37 11.23
N VAL A 96 14.31 4.27 12.34
CA VAL A 96 12.86 4.52 12.37
C VAL A 96 12.57 5.97 11.99
N SER A 97 13.32 6.94 12.52
CA SER A 97 13.20 8.34 12.12
C SER A 97 13.46 8.52 10.62
N ALA A 98 14.55 7.94 10.10
CA ALA A 98 14.91 8.05 8.68
C ALA A 98 13.84 7.42 7.76
N ILE A 99 13.25 6.30 8.17
CA ILE A 99 12.14 5.65 7.45
C ILE A 99 10.88 6.53 7.49
N ALA A 100 10.56 7.13 8.64
CA ALA A 100 9.43 8.04 8.77
C ALA A 100 9.59 9.28 7.88
N ASP A 101 10.78 9.87 7.85
CA ASP A 101 11.13 11.01 6.99
C ASP A 101 11.07 10.65 5.50
N SER A 102 11.55 9.45 5.15
CA SER A 102 11.43 8.95 3.77
C SER A 102 9.97 8.73 3.38
N LEU A 103 9.13 8.26 4.31
CA LEU A 103 7.71 8.03 4.07
C LEU A 103 6.94 9.34 3.89
N THR A 104 7.26 10.38 4.67
CA THR A 104 6.66 11.71 4.50
C THR A 104 7.08 12.31 3.16
N GLN A 105 8.36 12.23 2.80
CA GLN A 105 8.85 12.69 1.50
C GLN A 105 8.14 11.97 0.34
N VAL A 106 8.05 10.64 0.36
CA VAL A 106 7.36 9.87 -0.69
C VAL A 106 5.87 10.21 -0.78
N LYS A 107 5.20 10.47 0.35
CA LYS A 107 3.80 10.92 0.35
C LYS A 107 3.65 12.30 -0.28
N ASP A 108 4.56 13.22 0.01
CA ASP A 108 4.54 14.56 -0.59
C ASP A 108 4.88 14.54 -2.09
N GLU A 109 5.84 13.71 -2.50
CA GLU A 109 6.14 13.47 -3.91
C GLU A 109 4.94 12.85 -4.63
N LEU A 110 4.26 11.87 -4.03
CA LEU A 110 3.05 11.28 -4.59
C LEU A 110 1.92 12.31 -4.72
N ARG A 111 1.74 13.18 -3.71
CA ARG A 111 0.75 14.27 -3.74
C ARG A 111 1.08 15.28 -4.84
N SER A 112 2.34 15.66 -4.98
CA SER A 112 2.81 16.56 -6.03
C SER A 112 2.67 15.93 -7.42
N ALA A 113 3.04 14.66 -7.59
CA ALA A 113 2.87 13.93 -8.83
C ALA A 113 1.39 13.75 -9.20
N GLN A 114 0.51 13.55 -8.23
CA GLN A 114 -0.94 13.52 -8.45
C GLN A 114 -1.45 14.88 -8.90
N GLN A 115 -1.03 15.98 -8.26
CA GLN A 115 -1.35 17.34 -8.69
C GLN A 115 -0.82 17.67 -10.09
N GLN A 116 0.38 17.19 -10.44
CA GLN A 116 0.98 17.34 -11.77
C GLN A 116 0.25 16.49 -12.82
N LYS A 117 -0.12 15.25 -12.51
CA LYS A 117 -0.89 14.39 -13.43
C LYS A 117 -2.33 14.84 -13.63
N ASP A 118 -2.94 15.40 -12.58
CA ASP A 118 -4.27 15.99 -12.66
C ASP A 118 -4.24 17.40 -13.27
N SER A 119 -3.07 17.96 -13.58
CA SER A 119 -2.91 19.25 -14.27
C SER A 119 -2.45 19.07 -15.71
N PHE A 120 -3.39 18.83 -16.62
CA PHE A 120 -3.10 19.06 -18.04
C PHE A 120 -3.17 20.57 -18.28
N SER A 121 -2.01 21.20 -18.48
CA SER A 121 -1.93 22.61 -18.87
C SER A 121 -2.39 22.77 -20.31
N VAL A 122 -3.67 23.11 -20.48
CA VAL A 122 -4.23 23.56 -21.75
C VAL A 122 -4.55 25.03 -21.54
N VAL A 123 -3.71 25.91 -22.10
CA VAL A 123 -3.81 27.39 -21.97
C VAL A 123 -3.54 27.92 -20.55
N GLY A 124 -2.53 27.40 -19.86
CA GLY A 124 -2.04 27.98 -18.59
C GLY A 124 -2.94 27.78 -17.36
N ILE A 125 -4.07 27.07 -17.50
CA ILE A 125 -4.96 26.70 -16.41
C ILE A 125 -4.86 25.19 -16.20
N SER A 126 -4.56 24.79 -14.97
CA SER A 126 -4.55 23.40 -14.54
C SER A 126 -5.98 22.85 -14.49
N LEU A 127 -6.34 21.98 -15.45
CA LEU A 127 -7.67 21.37 -15.51
C LEU A 127 -7.60 19.90 -15.11
N GLN A 128 -8.35 19.54 -14.07
CA GLN A 128 -8.53 18.16 -13.60
C GLN A 128 -9.05 17.26 -14.73
N LYS A 129 -8.59 16.01 -14.80
CA LYS A 129 -8.94 15.05 -15.87
C LYS A 129 -10.45 14.90 -16.10
N ASN A 130 -11.24 15.02 -15.03
CA ASN A 130 -12.71 14.99 -15.09
C ASN A 130 -13.28 16.25 -15.77
N THR A 131 -12.75 17.43 -15.43
CA THR A 131 -13.16 18.71 -16.00
C THR A 131 -12.85 18.78 -17.50
N TYR A 132 -11.69 18.27 -17.93
CA TYR A 132 -11.37 18.17 -19.36
C TYR A 132 -12.40 17.31 -20.10
N SER A 133 -12.68 16.11 -19.59
CA SER A 133 -13.61 15.18 -20.22
C SER A 133 -15.02 15.79 -20.31
N LEU A 134 -15.47 16.49 -19.26
CA LEU A 134 -16.75 17.19 -19.24
C LEU A 134 -16.82 18.32 -20.28
N ILE A 135 -15.79 19.17 -20.36
CA ILE A 135 -15.73 20.26 -21.34
C ILE A 135 -15.68 19.72 -22.77
N MET A 136 -14.87 18.68 -23.02
CA MET A 136 -14.72 18.08 -24.34
C MET A 136 -16.04 17.50 -24.83
N TRP A 137 -16.70 16.67 -24.02
CA TRP A 137 -18.03 16.14 -24.34
C TRP A 137 -19.11 17.22 -24.38
N GLY A 138 -19.00 18.28 -23.58
CA GLY A 138 -19.90 19.44 -23.64
C GLY A 138 -19.82 20.18 -24.99
N ILE A 139 -18.61 20.41 -25.50
CA ILE A 139 -18.40 21.00 -26.83
C ILE A 139 -18.97 20.06 -27.91
N VAL A 140 -18.69 18.76 -27.84
CA VAL A 140 -19.23 17.77 -28.78
C VAL A 140 -20.77 17.78 -28.77
N LEU A 141 -21.40 17.84 -27.60
CA LEU A 141 -22.85 17.90 -27.45
C LEU A 141 -23.44 19.19 -28.06
N ILE A 142 -22.82 20.34 -27.79
CA ILE A 142 -23.28 21.63 -28.34
C ILE A 142 -23.18 21.62 -29.87
N LEU A 143 -22.07 21.12 -30.43
CA LEU A 143 -21.92 20.99 -31.88
C LEU A 143 -22.94 20.00 -32.47
N ALA A 144 -23.21 18.89 -31.79
CA ALA A 144 -24.21 17.92 -32.24
C ALA A 144 -25.61 18.55 -32.27
N ILE A 145 -26.00 19.31 -31.23
CA ILE A 145 -27.27 20.03 -31.19
C ILE A 145 -27.33 21.09 -32.30
N ALA A 146 -26.27 21.88 -32.48
CA ALA A 146 -26.20 22.90 -33.52
C ALA A 146 -26.33 22.29 -34.93
N LEU A 147 -25.73 21.12 -35.16
CA LEU A 147 -25.80 20.40 -36.42
C LEU A 147 -27.21 19.84 -36.67
N ILE A 148 -27.87 19.30 -35.65
CA ILE A 148 -29.27 18.86 -35.75
C ILE A 148 -30.20 20.03 -36.08
N LEU A 149 -30.04 21.16 -35.38
CA LEU A 149 -30.80 22.39 -35.66
C LEU A 149 -30.54 22.90 -37.08
N TYR A 150 -29.29 22.87 -37.53
CA TYR A 150 -28.92 23.27 -38.88
C TYR A 150 -29.62 22.41 -39.94
N ILE A 151 -29.59 21.08 -39.80
CA ILE A 151 -30.25 20.16 -40.73
C ILE A 151 -31.77 20.39 -40.74
N TYR A 152 -32.39 20.53 -39.57
CA TYR A 152 -33.83 20.80 -39.46
C TYR A 152 -34.21 22.10 -40.19
N ARG A 153 -33.47 23.18 -39.93
CA ARG A 153 -33.73 24.49 -40.52
C ARG A 153 -33.43 24.52 -42.02
N TYR A 154 -32.43 23.77 -42.47
CA TYR A 154 -32.09 23.60 -43.88
C TYR A 154 -33.21 22.88 -44.65
N ASN A 155 -33.72 21.76 -44.14
CA ASN A 155 -34.81 21.02 -44.77
C ASN A 155 -36.11 21.83 -44.83
N GLN A 156 -36.47 22.51 -43.74
CA GLN A 156 -37.65 23.36 -43.71
C GLN A 156 -37.53 24.51 -44.73
N SER A 157 -36.37 25.16 -44.82
CA SER A 157 -36.13 26.23 -45.79
C SER A 157 -36.16 25.72 -47.23
N HIS A 158 -35.70 24.49 -47.48
CA HIS A 158 -35.70 23.90 -48.81
C HIS A 158 -37.12 23.65 -49.32
N VAL A 159 -37.99 23.07 -48.48
CA VAL A 159 -39.40 22.83 -48.84
C VAL A 159 -40.14 24.14 -49.12
N VAL A 160 -40.00 25.13 -48.22
CA VAL A 160 -40.65 26.44 -48.39
C VAL A 160 -40.21 27.13 -49.68
N THR A 161 -38.93 27.02 -50.03
CA THR A 161 -38.40 27.64 -51.26
C THR A 161 -38.97 26.95 -52.51
N GLN A 162 -39.08 25.63 -52.51
CA GLN A 162 -39.70 24.89 -53.61
C GLN A 162 -41.19 25.24 -53.78
N ASP A 163 -41.92 25.35 -52.68
CA ASP A 163 -43.34 25.71 -52.71
C ASP A 163 -43.55 27.14 -53.22
N ILE A 164 -42.72 28.11 -52.79
CA ILE A 164 -42.76 29.48 -53.32
C ILE A 164 -42.46 29.48 -54.82
N GLN A 165 -41.48 28.71 -55.27
CA GLN A 165 -41.11 28.66 -56.68
C GLN A 165 -42.23 28.10 -57.54
N LYS A 166 -42.93 27.05 -57.08
CA LYS A 166 -44.14 26.53 -57.73
C LYS A 166 -45.28 27.55 -57.74
N ALA A 167 -45.52 28.23 -56.62
CA ALA A 167 -46.57 29.24 -56.52
C ALA A 167 -46.32 30.42 -57.48
N ILE A 168 -45.05 30.82 -57.66
CA ILE A 168 -44.66 31.84 -58.65
C ILE A 168 -44.93 31.35 -60.08
N GLU A 169 -44.58 30.10 -60.39
CA GLU A 169 -44.80 29.52 -61.72
C GLU A 169 -46.30 29.39 -62.06
N GLU A 170 -47.12 28.98 -61.08
CA GLU A 170 -48.57 28.92 -61.20
C GLU A 170 -49.17 30.32 -61.39
N LEU A 171 -48.78 31.29 -60.57
CA LEU A 171 -49.24 32.68 -60.69
C LEU A 171 -48.87 33.30 -62.04
N GLN A 172 -47.67 33.03 -62.54
CA GLN A 172 -47.23 33.51 -63.85
C GLN A 172 -48.03 32.88 -64.99
N THR A 173 -48.34 31.58 -64.88
CA THR A 173 -49.18 30.87 -65.83
C THR A 173 -50.61 31.43 -65.83
N GLU A 174 -51.20 31.67 -64.66
CA GLU A 174 -52.52 32.29 -64.54
C GLU A 174 -52.53 33.71 -65.09
N PHE A 175 -51.50 34.50 -64.81
CA PHE A 175 -51.36 35.87 -65.32
C PHE A 175 -51.29 35.89 -66.85
N ASP A 176 -50.49 35.00 -67.45
CA ASP A 176 -50.38 34.88 -68.90
C ASP A 176 -51.71 34.43 -69.54
N GLN A 177 -52.42 33.50 -68.90
CA GLN A 177 -53.77 33.11 -69.33
C GLN A 177 -54.77 34.26 -69.24
N HIS A 178 -54.76 35.01 -68.14
CA HIS A 178 -55.61 36.18 -67.95
C HIS A 178 -55.31 37.25 -69.00
N ARG A 179 -54.04 37.52 -69.26
CA ARG A 179 -53.58 38.45 -70.30
C ARG A 179 -54.04 38.02 -71.70
N LYS A 180 -53.91 36.73 -72.04
CA LYS A 180 -54.42 36.20 -73.32
C LYS A 180 -55.94 36.37 -73.44
N LYS A 181 -56.71 36.01 -72.42
CA LYS A 181 -58.18 36.18 -72.40
C LYS A 181 -58.59 37.65 -72.50
N ALA A 182 -57.89 38.56 -71.84
CA ALA A 182 -58.15 39.99 -71.93
C ALA A 182 -57.90 40.52 -73.36
N MET A 183 -56.77 40.15 -73.97
CA MET A 183 -56.47 40.51 -75.36
C MET A 183 -57.52 39.95 -76.34
N GLU A 184 -57.95 38.70 -76.18
CA GLU A 184 -59.00 38.11 -77.01
C GLU A 184 -60.34 38.85 -76.86
N LYS A 185 -60.70 39.26 -75.64
CA LYS A 185 -61.90 40.07 -75.39
C LYS A 185 -61.82 41.43 -76.08
N GLU A 186 -60.69 42.13 -75.94
CA GLU A 186 -60.48 43.41 -76.61
C GLU A 186 -60.52 43.27 -78.13
N GLN A 187 -59.90 42.23 -78.69
CA GLN A 187 -59.93 41.96 -80.12
C GLN A 187 -61.36 41.66 -80.60
N LYS A 188 -62.13 40.86 -79.87
CA LYS A 188 -63.54 40.58 -80.19
C LYS A 188 -64.39 41.85 -80.11
N LEU A 189 -64.21 42.67 -79.08
CA LEU A 189 -64.94 43.92 -78.91
C LEU A 189 -64.63 44.91 -80.05
N LYS A 190 -63.36 45.04 -80.44
CA LYS A 190 -62.94 45.87 -81.58
C LYS A 190 -63.57 45.38 -82.88
N ARG A 191 -63.61 44.06 -83.12
CA ARG A 191 -64.28 43.47 -84.29
C ARG A 191 -65.78 43.79 -84.29
N GLN A 192 -66.47 43.59 -83.17
CA GLN A 192 -67.89 43.90 -83.03
C GLN A 192 -68.20 45.38 -83.26
N LEU A 193 -67.40 46.29 -82.69
CA LEU A 193 -67.54 47.73 -82.91
C LEU A 193 -67.36 48.10 -84.40
N GLN A 194 -66.40 47.47 -85.08
CA GLN A 194 -66.17 47.72 -86.50
C GLN A 194 -67.30 47.18 -87.37
N ASP A 195 -67.86 46.01 -87.02
CA ASP A 195 -69.04 45.44 -87.68
C ASP A 195 -70.28 46.34 -87.47
N GLU A 196 -70.48 46.88 -86.27
CA GLU A 196 -71.56 47.83 -85.96
C GLU A 196 -71.43 49.15 -86.74
N ILE A 197 -70.20 49.68 -86.89
CA ILE A 197 -69.94 50.87 -87.71
C ILE A 197 -70.23 50.58 -89.18
N ASN A 198 -69.72 49.48 -89.72
CA ASN A 198 -69.94 49.09 -91.12
C ASN A 198 -71.43 48.89 -91.43
N LYS A 199 -72.20 48.33 -90.47
CA LYS A 199 -73.65 48.15 -90.61
C LYS A 199 -74.46 49.46 -90.55
N ARG A 200 -73.90 50.54 -90.01
CA ARG A 200 -74.52 51.88 -90.01
C ARG A 200 -74.17 52.73 -91.24
N LEU A 201 -73.08 52.39 -91.93
CA LEU A 201 -72.57 53.14 -93.09
C LEU A 201 -72.96 52.53 -94.45
N GLY A 202 -73.47 51.30 -94.48
CA GLY A 202 -74.11 50.67 -95.64
C GLY A 202 -75.63 50.66 -95.51
#